data_AF-A0A9D6Z5M2-F1
#
_entry.id   AF-A0A9D6Z5M2-F1
#
_cell.length_a   1.000
_cell.length_b   1.000
_cell.length_c   1.000
_cell.angle_alpha   90.00
_cell.angle_beta   90.00
_cell.angle_gamma   90.00
#
_symmetry.space_group_name_H-M   'P 1'
#
loop_
_entity.id
_entity.type
_entity.pdbx_description
1 polymer ?
#
loop_
_entity_poly.entity_id
_entity_poly.type
_entity_poly.pdbx_seq_one_letter_code
_entity_poly.pdbx_strand_id
1 'polypeptide(L)' 'KRKSTIEPVFGIIKSVMGFRQFFLRGLDAVKGEGDLVCIAFNLKRLYALAK' A
#
# COMPACT_ATOMS: atom_id res chain seq x y z
N LYS A 1 16.52 -16.53 -5.56
CA LYS A 1 16.76 -15.31 -4.76
C LYS A 1 15.41 -14.65 -4.49
N ARG A 2 14.86 -14.71 -3.27
CA ARG A 2 13.61 -14.00 -2.94
C ARG A 2 13.91 -12.51 -3.09
N LYS A 3 13.44 -11.89 -4.19
CA LYS A 3 13.45 -10.43 -4.34
C LYS A 3 12.80 -9.88 -3.06
N SER A 4 13.42 -8.87 -2.45
CA SER A 4 13.02 -8.24 -1.18
C SER A 4 11.54 -8.45 -0.88
N THR A 5 11.26 -9.18 0.20
CA THR A 5 9.96 -9.77 0.43
C THR A 5 8.89 -8.69 0.49
N ILE A 6 7.73 -8.96 -0.11
CA ILE A 6 6.56 -8.05 -0.10
C ILE A 6 6.01 -7.79 1.31
N GLU A 7 6.39 -8.63 2.28
CA GLU A 7 5.92 -8.64 3.67
C GLU A 7 6.05 -7.28 4.37
N PRO A 8 7.21 -6.57 4.33
CA PRO A 8 7.34 -5.20 4.84
C PRO A 8 6.39 -4.20 4.18
N VAL A 9 6.12 -4.31 2.87
CA VAL A 9 5.18 -3.40 2.20
C VAL A 9 3.78 -3.59 2.77
N PHE A 10 3.34 -4.84 2.89
CA PHE A 10 2.04 -5.16 3.51
C PHE A 10 1.97 -4.77 4.99
N GLY A 11 3.06 -4.93 5.74
CA GLY A 11 3.15 -4.51 7.14
C GLY A 11 3.01 -2.99 7.28
N ILE A 12 3.68 -2.21 6.42
CA ILE A 12 3.58 -0.75 6.41
C ILE A 12 2.15 -0.30 6.05
N ILE A 13 1.57 -0.88 5.00
CA ILE A 13 0.20 -0.54 4.58
C ILE A 13 -0.81 -0.80 5.71
N LYS A 14 -0.70 -1.94 6.39
CA LYS A 14 -1.65 -2.33 7.45
C LYS A 14 -1.44 -1.59 8.76
N SER A 15 -0.20 -1.53 9.24
CA SER A 15 0.11 -1.04 10.59
C SER A 15 0.47 0.43 10.62
N VAL A 16 1.06 0.98 9.55
CA VAL A 16 1.52 2.38 9.51
C VAL A 16 0.53 3.27 8.79
N MET A 17 -0.06 2.81 7.69
CA MET A 17 -1.11 3.57 6.98
C MET A 17 -2.51 3.28 7.51
N GLY A 18 -2.68 2.25 8.35
CA GLY A 18 -3.96 1.90 8.94
C GLY A 18 -4.97 1.27 7.96
N PHE A 19 -4.55 0.90 6.75
CA PHE A 19 -5.45 0.31 5.75
C PHE A 19 -5.67 -1.18 6.04
N ARG A 20 -6.78 -1.50 6.70
CA ARG A 20 -7.11 -2.88 7.14
C ARG A 20 -8.28 -3.52 6.40
N GLN A 21 -9.13 -2.72 5.75
CA GLN A 21 -10.31 -3.17 5.02
C GLN A 21 -10.54 -2.30 3.79
N PHE A 22 -11.14 -2.90 2.76
CA PHE A 22 -11.65 -2.18 1.59
C PHE A 22 -13.05 -1.65 1.89
N PHE A 23 -13.35 -0.43 1.46
CA PHE A 23 -14.65 0.19 1.66
C PHE A 23 -15.60 -0.08 0.50
N LEU A 24 -15.07 -0.29 -0.72
CA LEU A 24 -15.86 -0.58 -1.90
C LEU A 24 -16.05 -2.10 -2.08
N ARG A 25 -17.11 -2.44 -2.82
CA ARG A 25 -17.45 -3.83 -3.15
C ARG A 25 -17.38 -4.03 -4.67
N GLY A 26 -16.96 -5.23 -5.07
CA GLY A 26 -16.73 -5.58 -6.48
C GLY A 26 -15.26 -5.43 -6.87
N LEU A 27 -14.77 -6.34 -7.71
CA LEU A 27 -13.34 -6.44 -8.05
C LEU A 27 -12.80 -5.16 -8.70
N ASP A 28 -13.61 -4.49 -9.53
CA ASP A 28 -13.20 -3.28 -10.23
C ASP A 28 -12.97 -2.11 -9.26
N ALA A 29 -13.92 -1.88 -8.35
CA ALA A 29 -13.83 -0.84 -7.35
C ALA A 29 -12.71 -1.10 -6.32
N VAL A 30 -12.53 -2.35 -5.90
CA VAL A 30 -11.44 -2.77 -4.98
C VAL A 30 -10.07 -2.57 -5.62
N LYS A 31 -9.93 -2.77 -6.95
CA LYS A 31 -8.68 -2.46 -7.66
C LYS A 31 -8.34 -0.98 -7.56
N GLY A 32 -9.32 -0.09 -7.77
CA GLY A 32 -9.12 1.35 -7.62
C GLY A 32 -8.66 1.74 -6.22
N GLU A 33 -9.27 1.18 -5.17
CA GLU A 33 -8.79 1.38 -3.79
C GLU A 33 -7.35 0.86 -3.59
N GLY A 34 -7.04 -0.31 -4.15
CA GLY A 34 -5.70 -0.88 -4.12
C GLY A 34 -4.64 0.03 -4.76
N ASP A 35 -4.96 0.63 -5.91
CA ASP A 35 -4.08 1.57 -6.61
C ASP A 35 -3.85 2.84 -5.78
N LEU A 36 -4.90 3.38 -5.17
CA LEU A 36 -4.78 4.54 -4.26
C LEU A 36 -3.87 4.25 -3.06
N VAL A 37 -4.02 3.06 -2.44
CA VAL A 37 -3.15 2.63 -1.34
C VAL A 37 -1.70 2.49 -1.81
N CYS A 38 -1.47 1.95 -3.01
CA CYS A 38 -0.13 1.84 -3.58
C CYS A 38 0.49 3.22 -3.84
N ILE A 39 -0.29 4.18 -4.34
CA ILE A 39 0.16 5.57 -4.55
C ILE A 39 0.55 6.20 -3.21
N ALA A 40 -0.31 6.09 -2.19
CA ALA A 40 -0.02 6.61 -0.85
C ALA A 40 1.29 6.01 -0.27
N PHE A 41 1.51 4.71 -0.48
CA PHE A 41 2.75 4.05 -0.10
C PHE A 41 3.97 4.59 -0.83
N ASN A 42 3.87 4.77 -2.15
CA ASN A 42 4.96 5.30 -2.95
C ASN A 42 5.29 6.75 -2.55
N LEU A 43 4.29 7.60 -2.28
CA LEU A 43 4.49 8.97 -1.80
C LEU A 43 5.22 9.01 -0.45
N LYS A 44 4.79 8.18 0.51
CA LYS A 44 5.47 8.06 1.81
C LYS A 44 6.93 7.63 1.65
N ARG A 45 7.19 6.70 0.72
CA ARG A 45 8.54 6.23 0.41
C ARG A 45 9.38 7.31 -0.27
N LEU A 46 8.83 8.05 -1.24
CA LEU A 46 9.52 9.16 -1.90
C LEU A 46 9.88 10.26 -0.92
N TYR A 47 8.97 10.64 -0.01
CA TYR A 47 9.26 11.61 1.04
C TYR A 47 10.42 11.17 1.95
N ALA A 48 10.45 9.89 2.32
CA ALA A 48 11.53 9.34 3.13
C ALA A 48 12.89 9.27 2.40
N LEU A 49 12.88 9.20 1.07
CA LEU A 49 14.09 9.18 0.23
C LEU A 49 14.58 10.58 -0.16
N ALA A 50 13.66 11.55 -0.23
CA ALA A 50 13.97 12.95 -0.53
C ALA A 50 14.51 13.72 0.70
N LYS A 51 14.46 13.09 1.87
CA LYS A 51 15.06 13.56 3.11
C LYS A 51 16.43 12.93 3.30
#